data_AF-B0DY17-F1
#
_entry.id   AF-B0DY17-F1
#
_cell.length_a   1.000
_cell.length_b   1.000
_cell.length_c   1.000
_cell.angle_alpha   90.00
_cell.angle_beta   90.00
_cell.angle_gamma   90.00
#
_symmetry.space_group_name_H-M   'P 1'
#
loop_
_entity.id
_entity.type
_entity.pdbx_description
1 polymer ?
#
loop_
_entity_poly.entity_id
_entity_poly.type
_entity_poly.pdbx_seq_one_letter_code
_entity_poly.pdbx_strand_id
1 'polypeptide(L)'
;MTPSARTLSIGELVDNICFYSEGKELVALASTCKSVSLSALDMLWRDITTLRHLFLIIPGCTKRNRKLYLPSIPDWSKFNQVAGRVKTLKIRENFYSPNDA
;
A
#
# COMPACT_ATOMS: atom_id res chain seq x y z
N MET A 1 3.05 -4.48 42.55
CA MET A 1 2.40 -4.63 41.24
C MET A 1 3.38 -5.35 40.33
N THR A 2 3.12 -6.60 39.97
CA THR A 2 3.88 -7.29 38.93
C THR A 2 3.48 -6.69 37.58
N PRO A 3 4.43 -6.32 36.70
CA PRO A 3 4.08 -5.88 35.36
C PRO A 3 3.37 -7.04 34.65
N SER A 4 2.11 -6.83 34.30
CA SER A 4 1.35 -7.77 33.47
C SER A 4 1.91 -7.68 32.06
N ALA A 5 2.77 -8.63 31.69
CA ALA A 5 3.27 -8.73 30.32
C ALA A 5 2.16 -9.35 29.45
N ARG A 6 1.59 -8.54 28.55
CA ARG A 6 0.66 -9.04 27.54
C ARG A 6 1.46 -9.75 26.45
N THR A 7 1.12 -11.01 26.16
CA THR A 7 1.61 -11.72 24.98
C THR A 7 0.83 -11.26 23.75
N LEU A 8 1.54 -10.85 22.70
CA LEU A 8 0.96 -10.54 21.39
C LEU A 8 1.10 -11.73 20.45
N SER A 9 0.08 -12.00 19.66
CA SER A 9 0.18 -12.92 18.53
C SER A 9 1.07 -12.34 17.43
N ILE A 10 1.60 -13.22 16.57
CA ILE A 10 2.39 -12.79 15.40
C ILE A 10 1.56 -11.89 14.48
N GLY A 11 0.26 -12.18 14.32
CA GLY A 11 -0.65 -11.34 13.53
C GLY A 11 -0.77 -9.93 14.08
N GLU A 12 -1.01 -9.79 15.39
CA GLU A 12 -1.06 -8.48 16.05
C GLU A 12 0.27 -7.71 15.92
N LEU A 13 1.40 -8.40 15.98
CA LEU A 13 2.71 -7.77 15.80
C LEU A 13 2.86 -7.22 14.37
N VAL A 14 2.46 -8.01 13.36
CA VAL A 14 2.51 -7.59 11.95
C VAL A 14 1.58 -6.41 11.69
N ASP A 15 0.36 -6.44 12.23
CA ASP A 15 -0.60 -5.33 12.10
C ASP A 15 -0.06 -4.06 12.75
N ASN A 16 0.59 -4.16 13.92
CA ASN A 16 1.22 -3.03 14.57
C ASN A 16 2.37 -2.46 13.72
N ILE A 17 3.26 -3.32 13.20
CA ILE A 17 4.35 -2.87 12.32
C ILE A 17 3.77 -2.10 11.12
N CYS A 18 2.77 -2.67 10.44
CA CYS A 18 2.14 -2.01 9.30
C CYS A 18 1.45 -0.71 9.69
N PHE A 19 0.82 -0.64 10.87
CA PHE A 19 0.13 0.56 11.34
C PHE A 19 1.07 1.76 11.52
N TYR A 20 2.30 1.52 11.98
CA TYR A 20 3.31 2.57 12.18
C TYR A 20 4.22 2.79 10.96
N SER A 21 4.03 2.02 9.88
CA SER A 21 4.81 2.15 8.64
C SER A 21 4.31 3.25 7.72
N GLU A 22 5.24 3.88 7.01
CA GLU A 22 4.91 4.87 5.97
C GLU A 22 4.59 4.21 4.62
N GLY A 23 4.00 4.97 3.69
CA GLY A 23 3.55 4.45 2.39
C GLY A 23 4.61 3.72 1.57
N LYS A 24 5.89 4.13 1.62
CA LYS A 24 6.98 3.42 0.92
C LYS A 24 7.31 2.08 1.57
N GLU A 25 7.34 2.04 2.89
CA GLU A 25 7.60 0.83 3.68
C GLU A 25 6.47 -0.16 3.50
N LEU A 26 5.22 0.33 3.54
CA LEU A 26 4.04 -0.46 3.26
C LEU A 26 4.06 -1.09 1.87
N VAL A 27 4.54 -0.38 0.83
CA VAL A 27 4.72 -0.97 -0.51
C VAL A 27 5.74 -2.11 -0.49
N ALA A 28 6.85 -1.92 0.22
CA ALA A 28 7.86 -2.98 0.37
C ALA A 28 7.27 -4.19 1.12
N LEU A 29 6.61 -3.97 2.26
CA LEU A 29 5.94 -4.99 3.07
C LEU A 29 4.85 -5.73 2.26
N ALA A 30 4.03 -5.02 1.50
CA ALA A 30 3.02 -5.57 0.59
C ALA A 30 3.64 -6.47 -0.51
N SER A 31 4.91 -6.25 -0.83
CA SER A 31 5.67 -7.02 -1.82
C SER A 31 6.38 -8.25 -1.24
N THR A 32 6.34 -8.45 0.08
CA THR A 32 6.98 -9.60 0.76
C THR A 32 6.07 -10.84 0.84
N CYS A 33 6.19 -11.63 1.91
CA CYS A 33 5.46 -12.87 2.11
C CYS A 33 3.96 -12.63 2.39
N LYS A 34 3.15 -13.66 2.19
CA LYS A 34 1.67 -13.58 2.24
C LYS A 34 1.13 -13.05 3.58
N SER A 35 1.76 -13.42 4.70
CA SER A 35 1.30 -13.03 6.04
C SER A 35 1.42 -11.52 6.29
N VAL A 36 2.51 -10.92 5.83
CA VAL A 36 2.77 -9.47 5.97
C VAL A 36 2.07 -8.69 4.86
N SER A 37 2.00 -9.27 3.66
CA SER A 37 1.46 -8.62 2.47
C SER A 37 0.02 -8.15 2.67
N LEU A 38 -0.84 -8.96 3.30
CA LEU A 38 -2.25 -8.61 3.49
C LEU A 38 -2.43 -7.41 4.43
N SER A 39 -1.77 -7.42 5.60
CA SER A 39 -1.84 -6.31 6.56
C SER A 39 -1.28 -5.01 5.98
N ALA A 40 -0.17 -5.09 5.23
CA ALA A 40 0.42 -3.92 4.58
C ALA A 40 -0.48 -3.36 3.46
N LEU A 41 -1.10 -4.23 2.67
CA LEU A 41 -2.13 -3.82 1.70
C LEU A 41 -3.29 -3.15 2.43
N ASP A 42 -3.83 -3.73 3.49
CA ASP A 42 -4.93 -3.12 4.23
C ASP A 42 -4.59 -1.72 4.76
N MET A 43 -3.36 -1.49 5.20
CA MET A 43 -2.91 -0.15 5.60
C MET A 43 -2.79 0.82 4.42
N LEU A 44 -2.23 0.39 3.28
CA LEU A 44 -2.16 1.23 2.07
C LEU A 44 -3.53 1.65 1.55
N TRP A 45 -4.51 0.77 1.70
CA TRP A 45 -5.85 0.95 1.17
C TRP A 45 -6.81 1.63 2.15
N ARG A 46 -6.48 1.67 3.46
CA ARG A 46 -7.29 2.33 4.49
C ARG A 46 -7.40 3.84 4.29
N ASP A 47 -6.32 4.50 3.90
CA ASP A 47 -6.30 5.95 3.63
C ASP A 47 -5.49 6.26 2.36
N ILE A 48 -6.20 6.28 1.24
CA ILE A 48 -5.59 6.52 -0.08
C ILE A 48 -5.42 8.02 -0.28
N THR A 49 -4.32 8.55 0.25
CA THR A 49 -3.87 9.93 -0.01
C THR A 49 -3.24 10.08 -1.38
N THR A 50 -2.75 8.99 -1.98
CA THR A 50 -2.18 8.97 -3.33
C THR A 50 -2.32 7.61 -3.98
N LEU A 51 -2.72 7.59 -5.26
CA LEU A 51 -2.73 6.36 -6.07
C LEU A 51 -1.31 5.83 -6.35
N ARG A 52 -0.27 6.65 -6.14
CA ARG A 52 1.11 6.27 -6.47
C ARG A 52 1.56 5.02 -5.74
N HIS A 53 1.30 4.92 -4.43
CA HIS A 53 1.74 3.75 -3.66
C HIS A 53 0.97 2.49 -4.08
N LEU A 54 -0.28 2.63 -4.52
CA LEU A 54 -1.09 1.51 -5.00
C LEU A 54 -0.55 0.94 -6.30
N PHE A 55 -0.05 1.77 -7.23
CA PHE A 55 0.56 1.25 -8.45
C PHE A 55 1.93 0.61 -8.21
N LEU A 56 2.67 1.06 -7.21
CA LEU A 56 4.00 0.51 -6.90
C LEU A 56 3.96 -0.92 -6.34
N ILE A 57 2.79 -1.45 -5.96
CA ILE A 57 2.64 -2.87 -5.58
C ILE A 57 2.63 -3.79 -6.82
N ILE A 58 2.44 -3.24 -8.02
CA ILE A 58 2.40 -4.00 -9.27
C ILE A 58 3.83 -4.42 -9.62
N PRO A 59 4.11 -5.74 -9.77
CA PRO A 59 5.43 -6.21 -10.16
C PRO A 59 5.94 -5.52 -11.42
N GLY A 60 7.17 -5.01 -11.38
CA GLY A 60 7.77 -4.29 -12.51
C GLY A 60 7.31 -2.83 -12.67
N CYS A 61 6.39 -2.33 -11.83
CA CYS A 61 6.11 -0.90 -11.79
C CYS A 61 7.33 -0.14 -11.24
N THR A 62 7.76 0.88 -11.96
CA THR A 62 8.90 1.72 -11.53
C THR A 62 8.50 3.19 -11.45
N LYS A 63 9.25 3.94 -10.65
CA LYS A 63 9.09 5.39 -10.50
C LYS A 63 10.33 6.10 -11.00
N ARG A 64 10.19 6.96 -12.01
CA ARG A 64 11.27 7.81 -12.53
C ARG A 64 10.72 9.22 -12.77
N ASN A 65 11.48 10.25 -12.41
CA ASN A 65 11.11 11.67 -12.64
C ASN A 65 9.68 12.02 -12.20
N ARG A 66 9.25 11.54 -11.02
CA ARG A 66 7.88 11.68 -10.48
C ARG A 66 6.76 11.02 -11.31
N LYS A 67 7.08 10.36 -12.42
CA LYS A 67 6.15 9.55 -13.21
C LYS A 67 6.21 8.08 -12.78
N LEU A 68 5.11 7.37 -12.99
CA LEU A 68 4.98 5.93 -12.79
C LEU A 68 5.01 5.25 -14.16
N TYR A 69 5.72 4.14 -14.24
CA TYR A 69 5.85 3.33 -15.44
C TYR A 69 5.40 1.93 -15.09
N LEU A 70 4.28 1.52 -15.67
CA LEU A 70 3.78 0.15 -15.57
C LEU A 70 4.53 -0.73 -16.58
N PRO A 71 4.69 -2.03 -16.29
CA PRO A 71 5.17 -2.98 -17.30
C PRO A 71 4.16 -3.09 -18.44
N SER A 72 4.60 -3.58 -19.61
CA SER A 72 3.73 -3.75 -20.79
C SER A 72 2.53 -4.65 -20.52
N ILE A 73 2.68 -5.63 -19.63
CA ILE A 73 1.60 -6.53 -19.17
C ILE A 73 1.57 -6.45 -17.63
N PRO A 74 0.78 -5.54 -17.05
CA PRO A 74 0.69 -5.37 -15.60
C PRO A 74 -0.13 -6.48 -14.94
N ASP A 75 0.43 -7.07 -13.87
CA ASP A 75 -0.28 -7.98 -12.98
C ASP A 75 -1.05 -7.18 -11.92
N TRP A 76 -2.37 -7.19 -12.05
CA TRP A 76 -3.29 -6.49 -11.15
C TRP A 76 -3.78 -7.37 -9.98
N SER A 77 -3.30 -8.60 -9.83
CA SER A 77 -3.80 -9.56 -8.83
C SER A 77 -3.84 -8.98 -7.41
N LYS A 78 -2.71 -8.42 -6.94
CA LYS A 78 -2.61 -7.77 -5.62
C LYS A 78 -3.48 -6.52 -5.50
N PHE A 79 -3.57 -5.73 -6.57
CA PHE A 79 -4.42 -4.54 -6.59
C PHE A 79 -5.89 -4.94 -6.43
N ASN A 80 -6.35 -5.90 -7.24
CA ASN A 80 -7.74 -6.37 -7.25
C ASN A 80 -8.17 -7.04 -5.95
N GLN A 81 -7.24 -7.68 -5.22
CA GLN A 81 -7.54 -8.33 -3.94
C GLN A 81 -8.11 -7.37 -2.88
N VAL A 82 -7.74 -6.09 -2.97
CA VAL A 82 -8.06 -5.07 -1.97
C VAL A 82 -8.81 -3.87 -2.57
N ALA A 83 -8.79 -3.70 -3.89
CA ALA A 83 -9.57 -2.67 -4.59
C ALA A 83 -11.07 -2.72 -4.26
N GLY A 84 -11.64 -3.92 -4.12
CA GLY A 84 -13.06 -4.09 -3.74
C GLY A 84 -13.42 -3.58 -2.34
N ARG A 85 -12.42 -3.27 -1.49
CA ARG A 85 -12.62 -2.72 -0.15
C ARG A 85 -12.77 -1.19 -0.16
N VAL A 86 -12.37 -0.53 -1.25
CA VAL A 86 -12.50 0.92 -1.41
C VAL A 86 -13.93 1.28 -1.78
N LYS A 87 -14.65 1.84 -0.81
CA LYS A 87 -16.00 2.38 -1.05
C LYS A 87 -15.99 3.83 -1.52
N THR A 88 -14.93 4.58 -1.19
CA THR A 88 -14.83 6.01 -1.53
C THR A 88 -13.37 6.39 -1.70
N LEU A 89 -13.03 6.99 -2.83
CA LEU A 89 -11.70 7.54 -3.11
C LEU A 89 -11.82 9.07 -3.17
N LYS A 90 -11.27 9.77 -2.17
CA LYS A 90 -11.21 11.24 -2.17
C LYS A 90 -9.88 11.69 -2.76
N ILE A 91 -9.87 11.93 -4.06
CA ILE A 91 -8.74 12.55 -4.74
C ILE A 91 -8.76 14.04 -4.40
N ARG A 92 -7.83 14.51 -3.58
CA ARG A 92 -7.56 15.95 -3.49
C ARG A 92 -6.90 16.34 -4.81
N GLU A 93 -7.54 17.23 -5.56
CA GLU A 93 -7.10 17.71 -6.87
C GLU A 93 -5.59 17.97 -6.90
N ASN A 94 -4.87 17.24 -7.77
CA ASN A 94 -3.57 17.56 -8.36
C ASN A 94 -3.05 16.39 -9.21
N PHE A 95 -3.90 15.80 -10.06
CA PHE A 95 -3.40 15.10 -11.23
C PHE A 95 -3.24 16.15 -12.32
N TYR A 96 -2.00 16.57 -12.58
CA TYR A 96 -1.66 17.50 -13.66
C TYR A 96 -2.33 17.06 -14.96
N SER A 97 -3.09 17.98 -15.56
CA SER A 97 -3.57 17.87 -16.94
C SER A 97 -2.34 17.94 -17.86
N PRO A 98 -2.20 17.04 -18.86
CA PRO A 98 -1.07 17.05 -19.78
C PRO A 98 -1.03 18.24 -20.75
N ASN A 99 -1.89 19.25 -20.58
CA ASN A 99 -2.02 20.39 -21.49
C ASN A 99 -1.44 21.72 -20.93
N ASP A 100 -0.73 21.71 -19.80
CA ASP A 100 -0.11 22.91 -19.24
C ASP A 100 1.40 23.00 -19.54
N ALA A 101 1.79 22.78 -20.80
CA ALA A 101 3.13 23.05 -21.31
C ALA A 101 3.09 23.64 -22.72
#